data_AF-A0A2E1A7R3-F1
#
_entry.id   AF-A0A2E1A7R3-F1
#
_cell.length_a   1.000
_cell.length_b   1.000
_cell.length_c   1.000
_cell.angle_alpha   90.00
_cell.angle_beta   90.00
_cell.angle_gamma   90.00
#
_symmetry.space_group_name_H-M   'P 1'
#
loop_
_entity.id
_entity.type
_entity.pdbx_description
1 polymer ?
#
loop_
_entity_poly.entity_id
_entity_poly.type
_entity_poly.pdbx_seq_one_letter_code
_entity_poly.pdbx_strand_id
1 'polypeptide(L)'
;MAFLNKQERDELLDSIKDLKFNRIKGKLRHMDDKNRLMYYRNVQETDRWLTAYELPTKGVKVTLVESMELGRKNKAEYTLEEIIVEPTKENRL
;
A
#
# COMPACT_ATOMS: atom_id res chain seq x y z
N MET A 1 -14.42 -12.71 -11.62
CA MET A 1 -13.33 -12.00 -10.92
C MET A 1 -12.42 -13.07 -10.34
N ALA A 2 -11.11 -12.96 -10.58
CA ALA A 2 -10.14 -13.89 -10.01
C ALA A 2 -9.37 -13.13 -8.93
N PHE A 3 -9.49 -13.59 -7.69
CA PHE A 3 -8.70 -13.05 -6.60
C PHE A 3 -7.24 -13.49 -6.72
N LEU A 4 -6.32 -12.63 -6.27
CA LEU A 4 -4.91 -12.99 -6.26
C LEU A 4 -4.68 -14.11 -5.26
N ASN A 5 -4.06 -15.19 -5.71
CA ASN A 5 -3.58 -16.26 -4.86
C ASN A 5 -2.31 -15.81 -4.10
N LYS A 6 -1.76 -16.68 -3.24
CA LYS A 6 -0.57 -16.34 -2.45
C LYS A 6 0.64 -15.93 -3.30
N GLN A 7 0.95 -16.70 -4.35
CA GLN A 7 2.09 -16.42 -5.21
C GLN A 7 1.93 -15.08 -5.93
N GLU A 8 0.74 -14.79 -6.45
CA GLU A 8 0.47 -13.51 -7.12
C GLU A 8 0.53 -12.31 -6.15
N ARG A 9 0.24 -12.51 -4.86
CA ARG A 9 0.43 -11.49 -3.82
C ARG A 9 1.90 -11.24 -3.55
N ASP A 10 2.72 -12.29 -3.51
CA ASP A 10 4.17 -12.19 -3.33
C ASP A 10 4.81 -11.50 -4.56
N GLU A 11 4.38 -11.85 -5.77
CA GLU A 11 4.79 -11.19 -7.01
C GLU A 11 4.38 -9.71 -7.04
N LEU A 12 3.18 -9.38 -6.55
CA LEU A 12 2.74 -8.00 -6.40
C LEU A 12 3.71 -7.23 -5.50
N LEU A 13 4.02 -7.76 -4.31
CA LEU A 13 4.95 -7.15 -3.35
C LEU A 13 6.33 -6.94 -3.98
N ASP A 14 6.89 -7.96 -4.62
CA ASP A 14 8.18 -7.88 -5.31
C ASP A 14 8.19 -6.82 -6.41
N SER A 15 7.07 -6.65 -7.12
CA SER A 15 6.96 -5.67 -8.19
C SER A 15 6.78 -4.22 -7.73
N ILE A 16 6.58 -3.99 -6.42
CA ILE A 16 6.34 -2.65 -5.85
C ILE A 16 7.33 -2.26 -4.76
N LYS A 17 8.06 -3.19 -4.15
CA LYS A 17 9.00 -2.93 -3.04
C LYS A 17 10.08 -1.90 -3.37
N ASP A 18 10.58 -1.89 -4.61
CA ASP A 18 11.65 -0.98 -5.04
C ASP A 18 11.12 0.34 -5.62
N LEU A 19 9.80 0.53 -5.65
CA LEU A 19 9.19 1.72 -6.23
C LEU A 19 8.99 2.81 -5.18
N LYS A 20 9.11 4.08 -5.59
CA LYS A 20 8.73 5.22 -4.75
C LYS A 20 7.22 5.24 -4.48
N PHE A 21 6.80 5.76 -3.33
CA PHE A 21 5.39 5.87 -2.92
C PHE A 21 4.43 6.30 -4.05
N ASN A 22 4.75 7.37 -4.77
CA ASN A 22 3.89 7.89 -5.85
C ASN A 22 3.75 6.92 -7.03
N ARG A 23 4.79 6.13 -7.33
CA ARG A 23 4.75 5.10 -8.38
C ARG A 23 3.90 3.91 -7.92
N ILE A 24 4.06 3.48 -6.67
CA ILE A 24 3.22 2.43 -6.08
C ILE A 24 1.75 2.85 -6.10
N LYS A 25 1.45 4.05 -5.62
CA LYS A 25 0.11 4.64 -5.64
C LYS A 25 -0.50 4.63 -7.05
N GLY A 26 0.28 5.05 -8.06
CA GLY A 26 -0.14 4.98 -9.46
C GLY A 26 -0.46 3.55 -9.87
N LYS A 27 0.46 2.61 -9.64
CA LYS A 27 0.31 1.21 -10.02
C LYS A 27 -0.92 0.55 -9.37
N LEU A 28 -1.12 0.72 -8.06
CA LEU A 28 -2.28 0.18 -7.33
C LEU A 28 -3.61 0.72 -7.88
N ARG A 29 -3.67 2.02 -8.21
CA ARG A 29 -4.86 2.63 -8.80
C ARG A 29 -5.20 2.12 -10.21
N HIS A 30 -4.21 1.72 -11.00
CA HIS A 30 -4.44 1.17 -12.34
C HIS A 30 -4.63 -0.35 -12.33
N MET A 31 -4.30 -1.03 -11.23
CA MET A 31 -4.42 -2.49 -11.12
C MET A 31 -5.86 -2.96 -10.92
N ASP A 32 -6.70 -2.10 -10.35
CA ASP A 32 -8.11 -2.38 -10.07
C ASP A 32 -8.95 -1.13 -10.34
N ASP A 33 -9.87 -1.20 -11.28
CA ASP A 33 -10.79 -0.10 -11.59
C ASP A 33 -11.72 0.24 -10.42
N LYS A 34 -11.93 -0.72 -9.51
CA LYS A 34 -12.71 -0.54 -8.27
C LYS A 34 -11.84 -0.29 -7.05
N ASN A 35 -10.56 0.10 -7.23
CA ASN A 35 -9.68 0.39 -6.12
C ASN A 35 -10.31 1.43 -5.18
N ARG A 36 -10.03 1.26 -3.88
CA ARG A 36 -10.49 2.16 -2.84
C ARG A 36 -9.32 2.58 -1.96
N LEU A 37 -9.12 3.89 -1.83
CA LEU A 37 -8.24 4.45 -0.81
C LEU A 37 -8.96 4.36 0.55
N MET A 38 -8.45 3.54 1.46
CA MET A 38 -9.04 3.33 2.78
C MET A 38 -8.67 4.46 3.73
N TYR A 39 -7.38 4.80 3.77
CA TYR A 39 -6.85 5.92 4.54
C TYR A 39 -5.54 6.39 3.90
N TYR A 40 -5.25 7.67 4.05
CA TYR A 40 -4.05 8.32 3.51
C TYR A 40 -3.28 8.96 4.65
N ARG A 41 -2.03 8.55 4.84
CA ARG A 41 -1.12 9.04 5.89
C ARG A 41 -1.87 9.20 7.21
N ASN A 42 -2.40 8.09 7.70
CA ASN A 42 -3.03 8.02 9.01
C ASN A 42 -1.96 7.69 10.05
N VAL A 43 -1.89 8.48 11.12
CA VAL A 43 -1.02 8.21 12.28
C VAL A 43 -1.75 7.23 13.19
N GLN A 44 -1.31 5.98 13.18
CA GLN A 44 -1.83 4.97 14.11
C GLN A 44 -0.82 4.61 15.21
N GLU A 45 0.47 4.83 14.95
CA GLU A 45 1.57 4.65 15.89
C GLU A 45 2.53 5.83 15.77
N THR A 46 3.33 6.08 16.81
CA THR A 46 4.40 7.09 16.75
C THR A 46 5.35 6.78 15.60
N ASP A 47 5.67 7.79 14.80
CA ASP A 47 6.57 7.72 13.64
C ASP A 47 6.16 6.75 12.53
N ARG A 48 4.91 6.25 12.53
CA ARG A 48 4.38 5.40 11.45
C ARG A 48 3.12 6.01 10.85
N TRP A 49 3.24 6.33 9.57
CA TRP A 49 2.18 6.89 8.75
C TRP A 49 1.71 5.84 7.76
N LEU A 50 0.46 5.40 7.92
CA LEU A 50 -0.08 4.32 7.12
C LEU A 50 -0.94 4.89 5.98
N THR A 51 -0.75 4.36 4.77
CA THR A 51 -1.65 4.58 3.63
C THR A 51 -2.11 3.23 3.11
N ALA A 52 -3.41 2.97 3.07
CA ALA A 52 -3.93 1.69 2.61
C ALA A 52 -4.85 1.81 1.40
N TYR A 53 -4.68 0.87 0.47
CA TYR A 53 -5.54 0.64 -0.68
C TYR A 53 -6.18 -0.74 -0.56
N GLU A 54 -7.48 -0.79 -0.78
CA GLU A 54 -8.21 -2.03 -1.02
C GLU A 54 -8.40 -2.18 -2.53
N LEU A 55 -8.10 -3.36 -3.06
CA LEU A 55 -8.31 -3.76 -4.45
C LEU A 55 -9.37 -4.88 -4.47
N PRO A 56 -10.68 -4.54 -4.45
CA PRO A 56 -11.75 -5.52 -4.25
C PRO A 56 -11.80 -6.59 -5.32
N THR A 57 -11.56 -6.25 -6.60
CA THR A 57 -11.64 -7.25 -7.68
C THR A 57 -10.46 -8.21 -7.67
N LYS A 58 -9.37 -7.82 -7.01
CA LYS A 58 -8.16 -8.61 -6.76
C LYS A 58 -8.17 -9.30 -5.39
N GLY A 59 -9.11 -8.94 -4.52
CA GLY A 59 -9.25 -9.52 -3.19
C GLY A 59 -8.07 -9.22 -2.26
N VAL A 60 -7.38 -8.09 -2.43
CA VAL A 60 -6.19 -7.74 -1.63
C VAL A 60 -6.25 -6.34 -1.04
N LYS A 61 -5.61 -6.17 0.11
CA LYS A 61 -5.35 -4.90 0.76
C LYS A 61 -3.84 -4.67 0.78
N VAL A 62 -3.42 -3.50 0.32
CA VAL A 62 -2.01 -3.08 0.34
C VAL A 62 -1.88 -1.91 1.30
N THR A 63 -1.05 -2.06 2.33
CA THR A 63 -0.73 -1.01 3.29
C THR A 63 0.71 -0.57 3.08
N LEU A 64 0.91 0.72 2.84
CA LEU A 64 2.20 1.38 2.76
C LEU A 64 2.47 2.06 4.09
N VAL A 65 3.60 1.74 4.71
CA VAL A 65 4.04 2.34 5.98
C VAL A 65 5.18 3.30 5.67
N GLU A 66 4.94 4.58 5.89
CA GLU A 66 5.94 5.64 5.78
C GLU A 66 6.40 6.06 7.20
N SER A 67 7.69 6.34 7.37
CA SER A 67 8.20 7.17 8.46
C SER A 67 8.12 8.65 8.04
N MET A 68 8.09 9.57 9.01
CA MET A 68 8.09 11.00 8.73
C MET A 68 9.13 11.71 9.60
N GLU A 69 9.93 12.54 8.95
CA GLU A 69 10.89 13.41 9.61
C GLU A 69 10.74 14.86 9.12
N LEU A 70 11.20 15.79 9.96
CA LEU A 70 11.26 17.20 9.59
C LEU A 70 12.55 17.45 8.81
N GLY A 71 12.40 17.60 7.50
CA GLY A 71 13.46 18.00 6.59
C GLY A 71 13.77 19.49 6.61
N ARG A 72 14.55 19.94 5.61
CA ARG A 72 14.99 21.34 5.52
C ARG A 72 13.78 22.29 5.44
N LYS A 73 13.85 23.40 6.20
CA LYS A 73 12.78 24.41 6.31
C LYS A 73 11.46 23.86 6.88
N ASN A 74 11.52 22.92 7.83
CA ASN A 74 10.37 22.31 8.50
C ASN A 74 9.38 21.63 7.53
N LYS A 75 9.88 21.13 6.39
CA LYS A 75 9.06 20.35 5.46
C LYS A 75 9.04 18.90 5.91
N ALA A 76 7.86 18.29 5.95
CA ALA A 76 7.74 16.86 6.20
C ALA A 76 8.37 16.08 5.02
N GLU A 77 9.36 15.25 5.33
CA GLU A 77 9.96 14.27 4.44
C GLU A 77 9.47 12.88 4.86
N TYR A 78 9.14 12.05 3.87
CA TYR A 78 8.54 10.74 4.11
C TYR A 78 9.39 9.67 3.46
N THR A 79 9.72 8.63 4.23
CA THR A 79 10.48 7.47 3.76
C THR A 79 9.57 6.25 3.83
N LEU A 80 9.49 5.49 2.73
CA LEU A 80 8.70 4.26 2.70
C LEU A 80 9.54 3.15 3.36
N GLU A 81 9.06 2.63 4.49
CA GLU A 81 9.78 1.64 5.30
C GLU A 81 9.29 0.22 5.02
N GLU A 82 7.97 0.06 4.88
CA GLU A 82 7.35 -1.26 4.81
C GLU A 82 6.14 -1.25 3.88
N ILE A 83 5.96 -2.37 3.17
CA ILE A 83 4.79 -2.64 2.35
C ILE A 83 4.19 -3.97 2.82
N ILE A 84 2.93 -3.92 3.22
CA ILE A 84 2.18 -5.07 3.71
C ILE A 84 1.09 -5.40 2.69
N VAL A 85 1.10 -6.62 2.16
CA VAL A 85 0.08 -7.13 1.22
C VAL A 85 -0.70 -8.24 1.90
N GLU A 86 -1.98 -7.97 2.18
CA GLU A 86 -2.87 -8.89 2.89
C GLU A 86 -4.05 -9.30 2.01
N PRO A 87 -4.56 -10.53 2.13
CA PRO A 87 -5.85 -10.87 1.57
C PRO A 87 -6.99 -10.10 2.25
N THR A 88 -8.01 -9.74 1.48
CA THR A 88 -9.29 -9.26 2.03
C THR A 88 -10.06 -10.41 2.68
N LYS A 89 -11.08 -10.08 3.50
CA LYS A 89 -11.92 -11.11 4.15
C LYS A 89 -12.59 -12.07 3.17
N GLU A 90 -12.85 -11.59 1.94
CA GLU A 90 -13.47 -12.35 0.85
C GLU A 90 -12.47 -13.33 0.20
N ASN A 91 -11.17 -13.09 0.33
CA ASN A 91 -10.08 -13.86 -0.28
C ASN A 91 -9.17 -14.53 0.76
N ARG A 92 -9.74 -15.19 1.77
CA ARG A 92 -8.98 -15.85 2.86
C ARG A 92 -8.27 -17.15 2.48
N LEU A 93 -8.33 -17.56 1.21
CA LEU A 93 -7.77 -18.81 0.69
C LEU A 93 -6.36 -18.62 0.08
#